data_AF-A0A9D9K6L2-F1
#
_entry.id   AF-A0A9D9K6L2-F1
#
_cell.length_a   1.000
_cell.length_b   1.000
_cell.length_c   1.000
_cell.angle_alpha   90.00
_cell.angle_beta   90.00
_cell.angle_gamma   90.00
#
_symmetry.space_group_name_H-M   'P 1'
#
loop_
_entity.id
_entity.type
_entity.pdbx_description
1 polymer ?
#
loop_
_entity_poly.entity_id
_entity_poly.type
_entity_poly.pdbx_seq_one_letter_code
_entity_poly.pdbx_strand_id
1 'polypeptide(L)'
;MSELTFQFPPHPSLLQGLTRGALAQHLLRSIRLWVELSWLYSPQSASLPNGFTYAQWRDAFFHHTHPKGEAIPPLHDRACACAKTAADWLQPWLNEDWQQILCRQAGLDDKQVSVALQRRLFGVTRRSMADDFRLLVELGWLQRCGRTFDRVSVFPVVDIRAEAEAEIQAERDDTPLAFVNLDLGTLAQQFATPIAGVQRFFFEVDYIVRDRNIDRVEDWQVQLQQLWSRTVIPPVRLHYNSAKLGASVRCVVYPVCCYYVRRAIYLCGFGQTPSGDGQWYNFRLDRVRDLQSIEWDDESVPLFLQQAYRKKNLPTPQDIRQQMEAAWGFDFYLKTAVMVLRFDRAFHDSYVAGTFRHETFEPVSYTEVGKLVRHCAEPPYRERLLAVLQARSSEDAYYRSIVRQGDTNVRMRLRAWRPFGEVLLPWGMRQEMATEVKQEYDLYDL
;
A
#
# COMPACT_ATOMS: atom_id res chain seq x y z
N MET A 1 12.74 27.70 31.62
CA MET A 1 12.48 26.90 30.41
C MET A 1 11.04 26.46 30.47
N SER A 2 10.20 26.83 29.51
CA SER A 2 8.78 26.44 29.51
C SER A 2 8.65 24.92 29.41
N GLU A 3 7.97 24.30 30.37
CA GLU A 3 7.69 22.86 30.33
C GLU A 3 6.78 22.57 29.13
N LEU A 4 7.25 21.70 28.25
CA LEU A 4 6.50 21.28 27.06
C LEU A 4 5.28 20.48 27.51
N THR A 5 4.08 20.90 27.12
CA THR A 5 2.81 20.26 27.50
C THR A 5 2.24 19.48 26.33
N PHE A 6 1.85 18.21 26.55
CA PHE A 6 1.19 17.40 25.53
C PHE A 6 -0.30 17.74 25.49
N GLN A 7 -0.75 18.42 24.44
CA GLN A 7 -2.14 18.88 24.28
C GLN A 7 -2.84 18.24 23.08
N PHE A 8 -2.30 17.14 22.56
CA PHE A 8 -2.87 16.50 21.38
C PHE A 8 -4.05 15.60 21.78
N PRO A 9 -5.25 15.80 21.19
CA PRO A 9 -6.38 14.89 21.40
C PRO A 9 -6.02 13.48 20.88
N PRO A 10 -6.69 12.41 21.33
CA PRO A 10 -6.47 11.05 20.87
C PRO A 10 -7.02 10.83 19.45
N HIS A 11 -6.68 11.69 18.50
CA HIS A 11 -7.14 11.58 17.11
C HIS A 11 -6.67 10.24 16.51
N PRO A 12 -7.50 9.51 15.74
CA PRO A 12 -7.10 8.23 15.16
C PRO A 12 -5.77 8.29 14.37
N SER A 13 -5.44 9.41 13.72
CA SER A 13 -4.13 9.61 13.07
C SER A 13 -2.95 9.68 14.03
N LEU A 14 -3.11 10.34 15.17
CA LEU A 14 -2.09 10.32 16.23
C LEU A 14 -1.91 8.88 16.76
N LEU A 15 -3.01 8.17 17.00
CA LEU A 15 -2.98 6.79 17.45
C LEU A 15 -2.30 5.86 16.43
N GLN A 16 -2.53 6.11 15.15
CA GLN A 16 -1.85 5.42 14.05
C GLN A 16 -0.35 5.70 14.06
N GLY A 17 0.06 6.96 14.22
CA GLY A 17 1.47 7.35 14.35
C GLY A 17 2.17 6.69 15.54
N LEU A 18 1.49 6.62 16.68
CA LEU A 18 2.00 5.94 17.89
C LEU A 18 2.20 4.43 17.72
N THR A 19 1.62 3.83 16.68
CA THR A 19 1.76 2.41 16.35
C THR A 19 2.41 2.17 14.99
N ARG A 20 3.09 3.18 14.42
CA ARG A 20 3.78 3.10 13.11
C ARG A 20 2.87 2.60 11.99
N GLY A 21 1.60 3.04 11.97
CA GLY A 21 0.65 2.63 10.93
C GLY A 21 -0.23 1.43 11.31
N ALA A 22 0.17 0.59 12.28
CA ALA A 22 -0.49 -0.67 12.61
C ALA A 22 -1.66 -0.54 13.61
N LEU A 23 -2.52 0.47 13.41
CA LEU A 23 -3.59 0.82 14.36
C LEU A 23 -4.57 -0.34 14.62
N ALA A 24 -4.95 -1.08 13.59
CA ALA A 24 -5.89 -2.20 13.68
C ALA A 24 -5.44 -3.30 14.66
N GLN A 25 -4.17 -3.68 14.57
CA GLN A 25 -3.57 -4.77 15.35
C GLN A 25 -3.15 -4.31 16.75
N HIS A 26 -3.00 -2.99 16.94
CA HIS A 26 -2.39 -2.40 18.14
C HIS A 26 -3.25 -1.29 18.78
N LEU A 27 -4.56 -1.28 18.54
CA LEU A 27 -5.48 -0.25 19.04
C LEU A 27 -5.36 0.01 20.55
N LEU A 28 -5.33 -1.02 21.39
CA LEU A 28 -5.18 -0.83 22.83
C LEU A 28 -3.81 -0.30 23.23
N ARG A 29 -2.78 -0.60 22.43
CA ARG A 29 -1.43 -0.10 22.66
C ARG A 29 -1.32 1.35 22.24
N SER A 30 -1.88 1.77 21.10
CA SER A 30 -1.88 3.17 20.69
C SER A 30 -2.56 4.08 21.71
N ILE A 31 -3.74 3.69 22.19
CA ILE A 31 -4.47 4.44 23.22
C ILE A 31 -3.64 4.51 24.51
N ARG A 32 -2.97 3.41 24.89
CA ARG A 32 -2.11 3.38 26.09
C ARG A 32 -0.93 4.33 25.97
N LEU A 33 -0.22 4.33 24.84
CA LEU A 33 0.88 5.25 24.57
C LEU A 33 0.42 6.71 24.61
N TRP A 34 -0.76 7.00 24.07
CA TRP A 34 -1.35 8.34 24.14
C TRP A 34 -1.62 8.77 25.59
N VAL A 35 -2.18 7.89 26.43
CA VAL A 35 -2.38 8.18 27.87
C VAL A 35 -1.06 8.39 28.59
N GLU A 36 -0.06 7.55 28.32
CA GLU A 36 1.28 7.66 28.91
C GLU A 36 1.92 9.01 28.56
N LEU A 37 1.86 9.44 27.30
CA LEU A 37 2.34 10.76 26.87
C LEU A 37 1.56 11.90 27.52
N SER A 38 0.23 11.81 27.52
CA SER A 38 -0.64 12.83 28.10
C SER A 38 -0.34 13.04 29.58
N TRP A 39 -0.02 11.97 30.31
CA TRP A 39 0.37 12.05 31.72
C TRP A 39 1.82 12.51 31.91
N LEU A 40 2.77 11.98 31.15
CA LEU A 40 4.20 12.30 31.28
C LEU A 40 4.52 13.77 31.01
N TYR A 41 3.71 14.42 30.18
CA TYR A 41 3.85 15.83 29.81
C TYR A 41 2.76 16.70 30.43
N SER A 42 2.11 16.24 31.50
CA SER A 42 1.18 17.05 32.30
C SER A 42 1.81 17.48 33.63
N PRO A 43 1.22 18.48 34.31
CA PRO A 43 1.62 18.86 35.66
C PRO A 43 1.54 17.71 36.68
N GLN A 44 0.77 16.65 36.42
CA GLN A 44 0.68 15.49 37.34
C GLN A 44 1.99 14.69 37.40
N SER A 45 2.82 14.78 36.36
CA SER A 45 4.15 14.18 36.33
C SER A 45 5.23 15.01 37.03
N ALA A 46 4.89 16.15 37.64
CA ALA A 46 5.86 17.02 38.32
C ALA A 46 6.61 16.32 39.47
N SER A 47 6.04 15.24 40.01
CA SER A 47 6.69 14.38 41.02
C SER A 47 7.79 13.48 40.45
N LEU A 48 7.89 13.34 39.12
CA LEU A 48 8.97 12.59 38.48
C LEU A 48 10.20 13.46 38.26
N PRO A 49 11.40 12.95 38.63
CA PRO A 49 12.64 13.65 38.33
C PRO A 49 12.90 13.67 36.81
N ASN A 50 13.73 14.62 36.37
CA ASN A 50 14.41 14.49 35.09
C ASN A 50 15.32 13.25 35.16
N GLY A 51 15.23 12.37 34.18
CA GLY A 51 15.86 11.06 34.19
C GLY A 51 15.13 10.08 35.12
N PHE A 52 13.86 9.79 34.85
CA PHE A 52 13.08 8.84 35.65
C PHE A 52 13.23 7.40 35.16
N THR A 53 13.07 6.44 36.07
CA THR A 53 13.00 5.01 35.76
C THR A 53 11.55 4.56 35.61
N TYR A 54 11.34 3.41 34.95
CA TYR A 54 10.02 2.77 34.89
C TYR A 54 9.40 2.57 36.29
N ALA A 55 10.20 2.22 37.30
CA ALA A 55 9.69 1.98 38.65
C ALA A 55 9.16 3.26 39.30
N GLN A 56 9.83 4.40 39.07
CA GLN A 56 9.39 5.72 39.54
C GLN A 56 8.11 6.15 38.81
N TRP A 57 8.06 5.99 37.48
CA TRP A 57 6.83 6.25 36.71
C TRP A 57 5.66 5.40 37.22
N ARG A 58 5.86 4.08 37.37
CA ARG A 58 4.81 3.15 37.86
C ARG A 58 4.28 3.60 39.22
N ASP A 59 5.17 3.90 40.16
CA ASP A 59 4.78 4.26 41.53
C ASP A 59 4.12 5.65 41.61
N ALA A 60 4.33 6.52 40.61
CA ALA A 60 3.66 7.81 40.49
C ALA A 60 2.33 7.74 39.70
N PHE A 61 2.23 6.87 38.69
CA PHE A 61 1.07 6.75 37.81
C PHE A 61 -0.04 5.86 38.38
N PHE A 62 0.34 4.75 39.03
CA PHE A 62 -0.62 3.82 39.63
C PHE A 62 -0.86 4.13 41.11
N HIS A 63 -2.01 3.66 41.60
CA HIS A 63 -2.33 3.76 43.01
C HIS A 63 -1.39 2.87 43.86
N HIS A 64 -1.18 3.21 45.14
CA HIS A 64 -0.23 2.52 46.01
C HIS A 64 -0.53 1.02 46.22
N THR A 65 -1.76 0.60 45.94
CA THR A 65 -2.23 -0.80 46.00
C THR A 65 -1.85 -1.62 44.75
N HIS A 66 -1.22 -1.00 43.73
CA HIS A 66 -0.89 -1.66 42.47
C HIS A 66 0.19 -2.75 42.61
N PRO A 67 -0.06 -3.99 42.14
CA PRO A 67 0.90 -5.08 42.19
C PRO A 67 2.20 -4.74 41.43
N LYS A 68 3.35 -5.06 42.02
CA LYS A 68 4.68 -4.80 41.42
C LYS A 68 5.26 -5.98 40.62
N GLY A 69 4.52 -7.08 40.51
CA GLY A 69 4.94 -8.31 39.82
C GLY A 69 4.86 -8.25 38.29
N GLU A 70 5.23 -9.35 37.64
CA GLU A 70 5.26 -9.47 36.17
C GLU A 70 3.90 -9.86 35.55
N ALA A 71 3.01 -10.45 36.33
CA ALA A 71 1.70 -10.91 35.86
C ALA A 71 0.75 -9.73 35.56
N ILE A 72 -0.26 -9.97 34.73
CA ILE A 72 -1.35 -9.01 34.51
C ILE A 72 -2.03 -8.72 35.86
N PRO A 73 -2.11 -7.46 36.31
CA PRO A 73 -2.70 -7.14 37.60
C PRO A 73 -4.17 -7.55 37.66
N PRO A 74 -4.59 -8.38 38.64
CA PRO A 74 -6.00 -8.59 38.89
C PRO A 74 -6.67 -7.25 39.22
N LEU A 75 -7.98 -7.19 39.06
CA LEU A 75 -8.74 -6.04 39.52
C LEU A 75 -8.64 -5.99 41.05
N HIS A 76 -7.92 -5.00 41.57
CA HIS A 76 -7.62 -4.87 43.01
C HIS A 76 -8.21 -3.60 43.60
N ASP A 77 -8.15 -2.50 42.85
CA ASP A 77 -8.61 -1.18 43.30
C ASP A 77 -9.22 -0.43 42.11
N ARG A 78 -10.46 0.01 42.25
CA ARG A 78 -11.20 0.72 41.19
C ARG A 78 -10.66 2.13 40.95
N ALA A 79 -9.97 2.72 41.93
CA ALA A 79 -9.32 4.01 41.78
C ALA A 79 -7.97 3.91 41.06
N CYS A 80 -7.42 2.69 40.92
CA CYS A 80 -6.15 2.49 40.23
C CYS A 80 -6.28 2.71 38.72
N ALA A 81 -5.31 3.40 38.12
CA ALA A 81 -5.25 3.65 36.67
C ALA A 81 -5.40 2.37 35.82
N CYS A 82 -4.99 1.21 36.34
CA CYS A 82 -5.13 -0.07 35.65
C CYS A 82 -6.53 -0.70 35.66
N ALA A 83 -7.46 -0.18 36.48
CA ALA A 83 -8.84 -0.65 36.51
C ALA A 83 -9.70 -0.01 35.42
N LYS A 84 -9.29 1.17 34.92
CA LYS A 84 -9.99 1.91 33.87
C LYS A 84 -9.91 1.20 32.51
N THR A 85 -11.02 1.19 31.80
CA THR A 85 -11.13 0.72 30.41
C THR A 85 -10.51 1.71 29.43
N ALA A 86 -10.26 1.29 28.19
CA ALA A 86 -9.83 2.21 27.15
C ALA A 86 -10.88 3.31 26.88
N ALA A 87 -12.18 2.96 26.96
CA ALA A 87 -13.27 3.93 26.84
C ALA A 87 -13.22 5.01 27.94
N ASP A 88 -12.93 4.62 29.19
CA ASP A 88 -12.85 5.57 30.31
C ASP A 88 -11.73 6.61 30.12
N TRP A 89 -10.63 6.21 29.48
CA TRP A 89 -9.50 7.10 29.19
C TRP A 89 -9.73 8.04 28.00
N LEU A 90 -10.61 7.64 27.07
CA LEU A 90 -10.93 8.43 25.88
C LEU A 90 -12.05 9.45 26.11
N GLN A 91 -12.64 9.54 27.30
CA GLN A 91 -13.61 10.61 27.59
C GLN A 91 -12.89 11.96 27.78
N PRO A 92 -13.40 13.08 27.22
CA PRO A 92 -14.69 13.23 26.52
C PRO A 92 -14.62 13.05 24.98
N TRP A 93 -13.48 12.64 24.43
CA TRP A 93 -13.26 12.53 22.97
C TRP A 93 -14.04 11.38 22.31
N LEU A 94 -14.48 10.39 23.08
CA LEU A 94 -15.22 9.25 22.55
C LEU A 94 -16.67 9.63 22.20
N ASN A 95 -16.91 9.91 20.92
CA ASN A 95 -18.23 10.12 20.32
C ASN A 95 -18.39 9.29 19.03
N GLU A 96 -19.57 9.35 18.41
CA GLU A 96 -19.87 8.58 17.18
C GLU A 96 -18.92 8.94 16.03
N ASP A 97 -18.63 10.23 15.83
CA ASP A 97 -17.73 10.71 14.77
C ASP A 97 -16.32 10.14 14.94
N TRP A 98 -15.78 10.20 16.16
CA TRP A 98 -14.46 9.66 16.48
C TRP A 98 -14.39 8.14 16.23
N GLN A 99 -15.45 7.41 16.58
CA GLN A 99 -15.52 5.97 16.33
C GLN A 99 -15.58 5.66 14.83
N GLN A 100 -16.34 6.42 14.05
CA GLN A 100 -16.41 6.23 12.59
C GLN A 100 -15.07 6.51 11.91
N ILE A 101 -14.37 7.58 12.32
CA ILE A 101 -13.01 7.89 11.82
C ILE A 101 -12.06 6.74 12.17
N LEU A 102 -12.11 6.26 13.42
CA LEU A 102 -11.29 5.13 13.86
C LEU A 102 -11.57 3.86 13.04
N CYS A 103 -12.84 3.48 12.85
CA CYS A 103 -13.23 2.30 12.09
C CYS A 103 -12.73 2.38 10.65
N ARG A 104 -12.89 3.55 9.99
CA ARG A 104 -12.41 3.79 8.63
C ARG A 104 -10.88 3.68 8.54
N GLN A 105 -10.16 4.32 9.46
CA GLN A 105 -8.70 4.40 9.42
C GLN A 105 -8.01 3.11 9.86
N ALA A 106 -8.61 2.37 10.80
CA ALA A 106 -8.10 1.10 11.26
C ALA A 106 -8.62 -0.10 10.45
N GLY A 107 -9.59 0.09 9.54
CA GLY A 107 -10.25 -1.02 8.82
C GLY A 107 -10.93 -2.02 9.77
N LEU A 108 -11.48 -1.53 10.88
CA LEU A 108 -12.18 -2.33 11.90
C LEU A 108 -13.68 -2.07 11.80
N ASP A 109 -14.48 -3.08 12.13
CA ASP A 109 -15.92 -2.90 12.31
C ASP A 109 -16.27 -2.34 13.71
N ASP A 110 -17.46 -1.74 13.84
CA ASP A 110 -17.92 -1.11 15.08
C ASP A 110 -17.95 -2.07 16.27
N LYS A 111 -18.20 -3.36 16.01
CA LYS A 111 -18.26 -4.39 17.04
C LYS A 111 -16.87 -4.71 17.57
N GLN A 112 -15.87 -4.82 16.70
CA GLN A 112 -14.47 -5.01 17.05
C GLN A 112 -13.95 -3.84 17.89
N VAL A 113 -14.23 -2.61 17.47
CA VAL A 113 -13.86 -1.40 18.22
C VAL A 113 -14.54 -1.37 19.59
N SER A 114 -15.85 -1.59 19.64
CA SER A 114 -16.62 -1.60 20.89
C SER A 114 -16.07 -2.64 21.89
N VAL A 115 -15.77 -3.86 21.42
CA VAL A 115 -15.19 -4.92 22.25
C VAL A 115 -13.80 -4.53 22.76
N ALA A 116 -12.96 -3.91 21.92
CA ALA A 116 -11.65 -3.45 22.32
C ALA A 116 -11.76 -2.37 23.40
N LEU A 117 -12.63 -1.38 23.22
CA LEU A 117 -12.77 -0.22 24.11
C LEU A 117 -13.17 -0.59 25.54
N GLN A 118 -13.88 -1.71 25.73
CA GLN A 118 -14.28 -2.22 27.05
C GLN A 118 -13.16 -2.93 27.82
N ARG A 119 -11.98 -3.12 27.23
CA ARG A 119 -10.85 -3.77 27.89
C ARG A 119 -10.08 -2.80 28.78
N ARG A 120 -9.57 -3.29 29.91
CA ARG A 120 -8.69 -2.54 30.82
C ARG A 120 -7.40 -2.13 30.12
N LEU A 121 -7.16 -0.83 29.95
CA LEU A 121 -6.09 -0.32 29.10
C LEU A 121 -4.69 -0.68 29.61
N PHE A 122 -4.47 -0.49 30.92
CA PHE A 122 -3.24 -0.86 31.63
C PHE A 122 -3.38 -2.20 32.36
N GLY A 123 -4.37 -3.03 32.00
CA GLY A 123 -4.48 -4.42 32.44
C GLY A 123 -3.52 -5.32 31.67
N VAL A 124 -2.23 -4.96 31.62
CA VAL A 124 -1.18 -5.64 30.85
C VAL A 124 0.00 -6.01 31.74
N THR A 125 0.93 -6.80 31.22
CA THR A 125 2.14 -7.18 31.96
C THR A 125 3.09 -6.00 32.13
N ARG A 126 3.97 -6.08 33.14
CA ARG A 126 5.08 -5.13 33.31
C ARG A 126 5.95 -5.02 32.05
N ARG A 127 6.21 -6.16 31.39
CA ARG A 127 7.00 -6.20 30.15
C ARG A 127 6.34 -5.36 29.05
N SER A 128 5.03 -5.48 28.87
CA SER A 128 4.30 -4.70 27.86
C SER A 128 4.45 -3.19 28.09
N MET A 129 4.32 -2.73 29.34
CA MET A 129 4.52 -1.31 29.66
C MET A 129 5.99 -0.89 29.50
N ALA A 130 6.96 -1.74 29.86
CA ALA A 130 8.37 -1.44 29.61
C ALA A 130 8.70 -1.35 28.10
N ASP A 131 8.02 -2.13 27.26
CA ASP A 131 8.14 -2.09 25.81
C ASP A 131 7.49 -0.83 25.22
N ASP A 132 6.46 -0.28 25.85
CA ASP A 132 5.83 0.98 25.47
C ASP A 132 6.80 2.17 25.63
N PHE A 133 7.51 2.25 26.75
CA PHE A 133 8.56 3.27 26.94
C PHE A 133 9.71 3.16 25.92
N ARG A 134 10.08 1.94 25.51
CA ARG A 134 11.07 1.77 24.43
C ARG A 134 10.55 2.29 23.11
N LEU A 135 9.30 1.97 22.78
CA LEU A 135 8.66 2.45 21.57
C LEU A 135 8.54 3.99 21.56
N LEU A 136 8.17 4.62 22.68
CA LEU A 136 8.14 6.08 22.81
C LEU A 136 9.52 6.71 22.60
N VAL A 137 10.60 6.05 23.04
CA VAL A 137 11.97 6.49 22.75
C VAL A 137 12.28 6.38 21.26
N GLU A 138 11.95 5.25 20.63
CA GLU A 138 12.20 5.03 19.20
C GLU A 138 11.39 5.99 18.31
N LEU A 139 10.19 6.40 18.76
CA LEU A 139 9.35 7.38 18.09
C LEU A 139 9.76 8.84 18.39
N GLY A 140 10.79 9.06 19.21
CA GLY A 140 11.31 10.39 19.54
C GLY A 140 10.47 11.16 20.58
N TRP A 141 9.46 10.53 21.19
CA TRP A 141 8.65 11.14 22.24
C TRP A 141 9.30 11.10 23.62
N LEU A 142 10.33 10.28 23.81
CA LEU A 142 11.18 10.23 24.99
C LEU A 142 12.63 10.09 24.54
N GLN A 143 13.56 10.46 25.41
CA GLN A 143 14.98 10.15 25.24
C GLN A 143 15.43 9.15 26.29
N ARG A 144 16.40 8.30 25.92
CA ARG A 144 16.98 7.33 26.85
C ARG A 144 18.40 7.75 27.24
N CYS A 145 18.62 7.93 28.54
CA CYS A 145 19.92 8.24 29.12
C CYS A 145 20.36 7.07 30.01
N GLY A 146 20.99 6.07 29.41
CA GLY A 146 21.37 4.83 30.10
C GLY A 146 20.14 4.00 30.55
N ARG A 147 19.86 3.99 31.87
CA ARG A 147 18.74 3.25 32.48
C ARG A 147 17.51 4.09 32.75
N THR A 148 17.58 5.39 32.49
CA THR A 148 16.50 6.35 32.73
C THR A 148 15.92 6.87 31.42
N PHE A 149 14.71 7.42 31.53
CA PHE A 149 13.98 8.08 30.46
C PHE A 149 13.87 9.57 30.77
N ASP A 150 14.02 10.37 29.73
CA ASP A 150 13.90 11.81 29.77
C ASP A 150 12.77 12.27 28.85
N ARG A 151 12.06 13.30 29.30
CA ARG A 151 11.10 14.03 28.47
C ARG A 151 11.88 14.86 27.45
N VAL A 152 11.42 14.87 26.21
CA VAL A 152 12.04 15.69 25.17
C VAL A 152 11.62 17.14 25.33
N SER A 153 12.52 18.07 24.98
CA SER A 153 12.23 19.51 24.97
C SER A 153 11.49 19.97 23.72
N VAL A 154 11.44 19.14 22.69
CA VAL A 154 10.74 19.37 21.43
C VAL A 154 10.07 18.05 21.04
N PHE A 155 8.76 18.06 20.80
CA PHE A 155 8.08 16.88 20.32
C PHE A 155 8.58 16.49 18.93
N PRO A 156 8.60 15.19 18.59
CA PRO A 156 8.80 14.79 17.20
C PRO A 156 7.76 15.49 16.34
N VAL A 157 8.12 15.85 15.10
CA VAL A 157 7.16 16.45 14.17
C VAL A 157 6.09 15.40 13.91
N VAL A 158 4.93 15.60 14.54
CA VAL A 158 3.76 14.76 14.34
C VAL A 158 2.76 15.66 13.67
N ASP A 159 2.41 15.30 12.45
CA ASP A 159 1.64 16.13 11.52
C ASP A 159 0.14 16.15 11.91
N ILE A 160 -0.15 16.54 13.16
CA ILE A 160 -1.49 16.54 13.75
C ILE A 160 -2.23 17.83 13.39
N ARG A 161 -1.49 18.90 13.05
CA ARG A 161 -2.06 20.18 12.62
C ARG A 161 -2.26 20.29 11.11
N ALA A 162 -1.57 19.47 10.32
CA ALA A 162 -1.86 19.37 8.90
C ALA A 162 -3.26 18.81 8.65
N GLU A 163 -3.92 18.09 9.57
CA GLU A 163 -5.25 17.51 9.33
C GLU A 163 -6.42 18.49 9.49
N ALA A 164 -6.35 19.48 10.40
CA ALA A 164 -7.42 20.47 10.53
C ALA A 164 -7.41 21.49 9.37
N GLU A 165 -6.23 21.81 8.84
CA GLU A 165 -6.09 22.58 7.60
C GLU A 165 -6.25 21.69 6.36
N ALA A 166 -5.93 20.39 6.45
CA ALA A 166 -6.25 19.41 5.42
C ALA A 166 -7.72 19.01 5.41
N GLU A 167 -8.59 19.25 6.39
CA GLU A 167 -10.04 19.06 6.14
C GLU A 167 -10.56 20.04 5.07
N ILE A 168 -9.91 21.20 4.91
CA ILE A 168 -10.19 22.16 3.83
C ILE A 168 -9.45 21.78 2.54
N GLN A 169 -8.41 20.96 2.61
CA GLN A 169 -7.53 20.59 1.48
C GLN A 169 -7.60 19.10 1.06
N ALA A 170 -8.23 18.21 1.84
CA ALA A 170 -8.29 16.75 1.70
C ALA A 170 -9.52 16.28 0.93
N GLU A 171 -10.33 17.21 0.42
CA GLU A 171 -11.03 16.97 -0.83
C GLU A 171 -10.06 16.85 -2.02
N ARG A 172 -8.74 17.06 -1.85
CA ARG A 172 -7.82 17.21 -3.00
C ARG A 172 -6.52 16.43 -3.05
N ASP A 173 -6.01 15.73 -2.03
CA ASP A 173 -4.76 14.99 -2.23
C ASP A 173 -4.68 13.62 -1.55
N ASP A 174 -4.61 12.62 -2.42
CA ASP A 174 -4.49 11.19 -2.20
C ASP A 174 -2.99 10.84 -2.13
N THR A 175 -2.43 10.59 -0.94
CA THR A 175 -1.02 10.18 -0.86
C THR A 175 -0.87 8.69 -1.20
N PRO A 176 -0.17 8.30 -2.29
CA PRO A 176 -0.19 6.95 -2.81
C PRO A 176 1.04 6.15 -2.43
N LEU A 177 0.88 5.20 -1.52
CA LEU A 177 1.58 3.92 -1.63
C LEU A 177 0.56 2.89 -2.14
N ALA A 178 0.07 3.11 -3.36
CA ALA A 178 -0.70 2.11 -4.06
C ALA A 178 0.28 1.11 -4.68
N PHE A 179 0.43 -0.09 -4.10
CA PHE A 179 -0.20 -1.31 -4.63
C PHE A 179 0.27 -2.60 -3.95
N VAL A 180 -0.64 -3.59 -3.99
CA VAL A 180 -0.58 -4.99 -3.54
C VAL A 180 -0.67 -5.17 -2.04
N ASN A 181 -1.90 -5.07 -1.47
CA ASN A 181 -2.46 -5.77 -0.27
C ASN A 181 -1.54 -6.26 0.88
N LEU A 182 -0.35 -5.71 0.99
CA LEU A 182 0.75 -5.96 1.89
C LEU A 182 1.34 -4.57 2.04
N ASP A 183 1.24 -4.01 3.25
CA ASP A 183 1.98 -2.82 3.59
C ASP A 183 3.47 -3.14 3.51
N LEU A 184 4.06 -2.92 2.34
CA LEU A 184 5.47 -3.16 2.04
C LEU A 184 6.37 -2.32 2.95
N GLY A 185 5.89 -1.18 3.45
CA GLY A 185 6.58 -0.39 4.47
C GLY A 185 6.67 -1.15 5.79
N THR A 186 5.54 -1.71 6.25
CA THR A 186 5.49 -2.56 7.46
C THR A 186 6.33 -3.83 7.31
N LEU A 187 6.28 -4.50 6.15
CA LEU A 187 7.14 -5.65 5.87
C LEU A 187 8.62 -5.27 5.85
N ALA A 188 9.01 -4.21 5.14
CA ALA A 188 10.40 -3.77 5.10
C ALA A 188 10.94 -3.47 6.52
N GLN A 189 10.12 -2.87 7.38
CA GLN A 189 10.51 -2.59 8.76
C GLN A 189 10.63 -3.86 9.63
N GLN A 190 9.71 -4.81 9.49
CA GLN A 190 9.80 -6.11 10.17
C GLN A 190 11.03 -6.89 9.71
N PHE A 191 11.33 -6.82 8.42
CA PHE A 191 12.47 -7.49 7.83
C PHE A 191 13.80 -6.81 8.16
N ALA A 192 13.81 -5.52 8.45
CA ALA A 192 15.00 -4.79 8.87
C ALA A 192 15.38 -4.99 10.35
N THR A 193 14.50 -5.60 11.17
CA THR A 193 14.70 -5.69 12.63
C THR A 193 15.25 -7.07 13.04
N PRO A 194 16.46 -7.16 13.61
CA PRO A 194 17.00 -8.42 14.12
C PRO A 194 16.22 -8.95 15.33
N ILE A 195 15.96 -10.25 15.39
CA ILE A 195 15.38 -10.91 16.57
C ILE A 195 16.52 -11.45 17.44
N ALA A 196 16.62 -10.95 18.67
CA ALA A 196 17.68 -11.29 19.62
C ALA A 196 19.10 -11.08 19.04
N GLY A 197 19.29 -10.01 18.26
CA GLY A 197 20.56 -9.67 17.63
C GLY A 197 20.88 -10.49 16.37
N VAL A 198 19.97 -11.35 15.90
CA VAL A 198 20.15 -12.17 14.71
C VAL A 198 19.17 -11.76 13.63
N GLN A 199 19.68 -11.48 12.42
CA GLN A 199 18.85 -11.24 11.25
C GLN A 199 18.17 -12.55 10.85
N ARG A 200 16.82 -12.58 10.90
CA ARG A 200 16.03 -13.80 10.65
C ARG A 200 15.00 -13.65 9.54
N PHE A 201 14.62 -12.42 9.22
CA PHE A 201 13.73 -12.12 8.11
C PHE A 201 14.58 -11.59 6.95
N PHE A 202 14.36 -12.10 5.74
CA PHE A 202 15.14 -11.70 4.56
C PHE A 202 14.19 -11.39 3.42
N PHE A 203 14.24 -10.15 2.93
CA PHE A 203 13.34 -9.68 1.90
C PHE A 203 14.05 -9.84 0.57
N GLU A 204 13.85 -11.01 -0.04
CA GLU A 204 14.37 -11.25 -1.37
C GLU A 204 13.39 -10.67 -2.38
N VAL A 205 13.76 -9.52 -2.95
CA VAL A 205 13.17 -9.06 -4.20
C VAL A 205 13.98 -9.63 -5.33
N ASP A 206 13.32 -10.33 -6.24
CA ASP A 206 13.97 -10.63 -7.51
C ASP A 206 14.24 -9.31 -8.23
N TYR A 207 15.48 -8.82 -8.22
CA TYR A 207 15.89 -7.63 -8.96
C TYR A 207 16.77 -8.07 -10.15
N ILE A 208 16.18 -8.15 -11.35
CA ILE A 208 16.92 -8.51 -12.56
C ILE A 208 17.33 -7.22 -13.28
N VAL A 209 18.12 -6.39 -12.61
CA VAL A 209 18.91 -5.37 -13.27
C VAL A 209 20.34 -5.87 -13.23
N ARG A 210 20.99 -5.99 -14.40
CA ARG A 210 22.41 -6.37 -14.46
C ARG A 210 23.19 -5.38 -13.59
N ASP A 211 24.07 -5.83 -12.71
CA ASP A 211 24.79 -5.00 -11.72
C ASP A 211 25.27 -3.64 -12.28
N ARG A 212 25.83 -3.63 -13.49
CA ARG A 212 26.28 -2.41 -14.19
C ARG A 212 25.23 -1.33 -14.51
N ASN A 213 23.93 -1.64 -14.38
CA ASN A 213 22.82 -0.72 -14.67
C ASN A 213 22.12 -0.25 -13.39
N ILE A 214 22.47 -0.79 -12.21
CA ILE A 214 21.81 -0.46 -10.94
C ILE A 214 22.06 1.00 -10.59
N ASP A 215 23.34 1.41 -10.56
CA ASP A 215 23.76 2.79 -10.30
C ASP A 215 23.02 3.79 -11.20
N ARG A 216 22.92 3.47 -12.51
CA ARG A 216 22.21 4.32 -13.47
C ARG A 216 20.71 4.44 -13.17
N VAL A 217 20.07 3.36 -12.74
CA VAL A 217 18.64 3.39 -12.38
C VAL A 217 18.44 4.22 -11.10
N GLU A 218 19.36 4.16 -10.14
CA GLU A 218 19.36 5.00 -8.95
C GLU A 218 19.57 6.48 -9.32
N ASP A 219 20.53 6.80 -10.19
CA ASP A 219 20.79 8.15 -10.70
C ASP A 219 19.53 8.74 -11.35
N TRP A 220 18.84 7.97 -12.21
CA TRP A 220 17.59 8.40 -12.84
C TRP A 220 16.48 8.64 -11.83
N GLN A 221 16.37 7.84 -10.77
CA GLN A 221 15.39 8.08 -9.70
C GLN A 221 15.69 9.37 -8.95
N VAL A 222 16.96 9.61 -8.58
CA VAL A 222 17.37 10.86 -7.92
C VAL A 222 17.08 12.06 -8.82
N GLN A 223 17.41 11.97 -10.12
CA GLN A 223 17.13 13.04 -11.07
C GLN A 223 15.62 13.30 -11.20
N LEU A 224 14.79 12.26 -11.33
CA LEU A 224 13.34 12.40 -11.38
C LEU A 224 12.76 13.02 -10.11
N GLN A 225 13.25 12.63 -8.93
CA GLN A 225 12.88 13.26 -7.65
C GLN A 225 13.18 14.75 -7.62
N GLN A 226 14.36 15.16 -8.12
CA GLN A 226 14.73 16.57 -8.24
C GLN A 226 13.88 17.34 -9.26
N LEU A 227 13.34 16.67 -10.29
CA LEU A 227 12.40 17.28 -11.23
C LEU A 227 11.02 17.47 -10.61
N TRP A 228 10.55 16.47 -9.86
CA TRP A 228 9.25 16.51 -9.18
C TRP A 228 9.19 17.49 -8.00
N SER A 229 10.33 17.89 -7.43
CA SER A 229 10.37 18.91 -6.38
C SER A 229 10.27 20.36 -6.90
N ARG A 230 10.27 20.56 -8.22
CA ARG A 230 10.13 21.89 -8.83
C ARG A 230 8.66 22.33 -8.87
N THR A 231 8.41 23.63 -8.76
CA THR A 231 7.07 24.22 -8.90
C THR A 231 6.44 23.93 -10.26
N VAL A 232 7.26 23.89 -11.31
CA VAL A 232 6.87 23.48 -12.66
C VAL A 232 7.74 22.30 -13.05
N ILE A 233 7.10 21.14 -13.23
CA ILE A 233 7.77 19.91 -13.64
C ILE A 233 8.02 20.01 -15.16
N PRO A 234 9.29 20.00 -15.62
CA PRO A 234 9.60 20.06 -17.04
C PRO A 234 9.39 18.69 -17.73
N PRO A 235 9.13 18.67 -19.04
CA PRO A 235 9.22 17.44 -19.82
C PRO A 235 10.67 16.94 -19.85
N VAL A 236 10.82 15.64 -20.09
CA VAL A 236 12.10 14.96 -20.22
C VAL A 236 12.26 14.34 -21.59
N ARG A 237 13.46 14.46 -22.14
CA ARG A 237 13.92 13.74 -23.31
C ARG A 237 14.62 12.47 -22.85
N LEU A 238 14.14 11.34 -23.34
CA LEU A 238 14.64 10.01 -23.03
C LEU A 238 15.34 9.43 -24.25
N HIS A 239 16.55 8.89 -24.08
CA HIS A 239 17.14 7.97 -25.04
C HIS A 239 16.89 6.54 -24.57
N TYR A 240 15.93 5.85 -25.18
CA TYR A 240 15.37 4.59 -24.67
C TYR A 240 15.64 3.40 -25.59
N ASN A 241 16.10 2.28 -25.04
CA ASN A 241 16.23 1.00 -25.75
C ASN A 241 14.91 0.23 -25.71
N SER A 242 14.13 0.28 -26.79
CA SER A 242 12.86 -0.44 -26.88
C SER A 242 13.08 -1.91 -27.26
N ALA A 243 12.78 -2.84 -26.35
CA ALA A 243 12.79 -4.26 -26.70
C ALA A 243 11.67 -4.65 -27.67
N LYS A 244 10.55 -3.91 -27.66
CA LYS A 244 9.43 -4.15 -28.59
C LYS A 244 9.84 -3.87 -30.04
N LEU A 245 10.69 -2.87 -30.25
CA LEU A 245 11.15 -2.46 -31.58
C LEU A 245 12.55 -3.00 -31.92
N GLY A 246 13.27 -3.55 -30.93
CA GLY A 246 14.67 -3.95 -31.10
C GLY A 246 15.61 -2.77 -31.38
N ALA A 247 15.22 -1.53 -31.05
CA ALA A 247 15.93 -0.31 -31.44
C ALA A 247 15.98 0.75 -30.33
N SER A 248 16.98 1.63 -30.41
CA SER A 248 17.07 2.83 -29.58
C SER A 248 16.26 3.97 -30.20
N VAL A 249 15.42 4.61 -29.40
CA VAL A 249 14.54 5.71 -29.81
C VAL A 249 14.70 6.89 -28.88
N ARG A 250 14.38 8.09 -29.38
CA ARG A 250 14.26 9.29 -28.55
C ARG A 250 12.79 9.61 -28.34
N CYS A 251 12.39 9.79 -27.09
CA CYS A 251 11.03 10.14 -26.73
C CYS A 251 11.05 11.38 -25.84
N VAL A 252 10.17 12.34 -26.11
CA VAL A 252 9.88 13.46 -25.21
C VAL A 252 8.58 13.18 -24.46
N VAL A 253 8.64 13.16 -23.13
CA VAL A 253 7.50 12.83 -22.26
C VAL A 253 7.46 13.75 -21.05
N TYR A 254 6.26 13.98 -20.54
CA TYR A 254 6.05 14.47 -19.19
C TYR A 254 6.19 13.29 -18.20
N PRO A 255 7.13 13.34 -17.24
CA PRO A 255 7.37 12.25 -16.30
C PRO A 255 6.33 12.27 -15.17
N VAL A 256 5.35 11.36 -15.20
CA VAL A 256 4.22 11.40 -14.25
C VAL A 256 4.58 10.78 -12.91
N CYS A 257 5.03 9.51 -12.91
CA CYS A 257 5.44 8.79 -11.70
C CYS A 257 6.28 7.55 -12.06
N CYS A 258 6.86 6.90 -11.05
CA CYS A 258 7.53 5.62 -11.20
C CYS A 258 6.78 4.49 -10.49
N TYR A 259 6.79 3.30 -11.11
CA TYR A 259 6.29 2.06 -10.52
C TYR A 259 7.35 0.96 -10.50
N TYR A 260 7.43 0.21 -9.41
CA TYR A 260 8.16 -1.05 -9.36
C TYR A 260 7.21 -2.20 -9.66
N VAL A 261 7.39 -2.87 -10.81
CA VAL A 261 6.57 -4.00 -11.22
C VAL A 261 7.44 -5.09 -11.82
N ARG A 262 7.28 -6.33 -11.37
CA ARG A 262 8.01 -7.51 -11.88
C ARG A 262 9.50 -7.21 -12.10
N ARG A 263 10.22 -6.90 -11.01
CA ARG A 263 11.69 -6.89 -10.97
C ARG A 263 12.35 -5.67 -11.64
N ALA A 264 11.59 -4.64 -12.00
CA ALA A 264 12.12 -3.43 -12.63
C ALA A 264 11.29 -2.19 -12.26
N ILE A 265 11.94 -1.03 -12.33
CA ILE A 265 11.31 0.28 -12.14
C ILE A 265 10.95 0.85 -13.52
N TYR A 266 9.72 1.35 -13.63
CA TYR A 266 9.14 1.92 -14.83
C TYR A 266 8.76 3.37 -14.58
N LEU A 267 9.16 4.27 -15.47
CA LEU A 267 8.64 5.62 -15.55
C LEU A 267 7.36 5.63 -16.42
N CYS A 268 6.25 6.04 -15.85
CA CYS A 268 5.03 6.35 -16.61
C CYS A 268 5.19 7.70 -17.29
N GLY A 269 5.36 7.68 -18.62
CA GLY A 269 5.51 8.88 -19.43
C GLY A 269 4.23 9.21 -20.19
N PHE A 270 3.82 10.48 -20.13
CA PHE A 270 2.78 11.05 -20.99
C PHE A 270 3.43 11.90 -22.09
N GLY A 271 3.37 11.44 -23.34
CA GLY A 271 4.09 12.07 -24.45
C GLY A 271 4.33 11.10 -25.61
N GLN A 272 5.50 11.19 -26.23
CA GLN A 272 5.88 10.29 -27.32
C GLN A 272 6.09 8.86 -26.82
N THR A 273 5.56 7.89 -27.56
CA THR A 273 5.80 6.46 -27.31
C THR A 273 6.86 5.93 -28.27
N PRO A 274 7.56 4.83 -27.93
CA PRO A 274 8.56 4.26 -28.84
C PRO A 274 8.03 3.91 -30.23
N SER A 275 6.78 3.46 -30.36
CA SER A 275 6.17 3.13 -31.65
C SER A 275 5.54 4.32 -32.36
N GLY A 276 5.43 5.48 -31.69
CA GLY A 276 4.67 6.62 -32.18
C GLY A 276 3.15 6.50 -32.02
N ASP A 277 2.66 5.36 -31.52
CA ASP A 277 1.24 5.12 -31.29
C ASP A 277 0.82 5.47 -29.87
N GLY A 278 -0.26 6.25 -29.73
CA GLY A 278 -0.78 6.65 -28.43
C GLY A 278 0.05 7.75 -27.76
N GLN A 279 -0.29 8.03 -26.49
CA GLN A 279 0.29 9.13 -25.71
C GLN A 279 0.89 8.66 -24.38
N TRP A 280 0.80 7.38 -24.08
CA TRP A 280 1.18 6.79 -22.81
C TRP A 280 2.12 5.63 -23.03
N TYR A 281 3.18 5.56 -22.23
CA TYR A 281 4.09 4.43 -22.24
C TYR A 281 4.79 4.25 -20.90
N ASN A 282 4.95 2.99 -20.49
CA ASN A 282 5.70 2.61 -19.30
C ASN A 282 7.17 2.31 -19.69
N PHE A 283 8.08 3.26 -19.43
CA PHE A 283 9.50 3.16 -19.77
C PHE A 283 10.28 2.46 -18.66
N ARG A 284 10.85 1.30 -18.95
CA ARG A 284 11.80 0.65 -18.05
C ARG A 284 13.06 1.50 -17.82
N LEU A 285 13.31 1.94 -16.59
CA LEU A 285 14.45 2.81 -16.27
C LEU A 285 15.80 2.14 -16.59
N ASP A 286 15.91 0.82 -16.42
CA ASP A 286 17.14 0.08 -16.76
C ASP A 286 17.52 0.15 -18.25
N ARG A 287 16.56 0.50 -19.10
CA ARG A 287 16.70 0.66 -20.55
C ARG A 287 16.82 2.11 -21.03
N VAL A 288 16.69 3.07 -20.12
CA VAL A 288 16.98 4.49 -20.41
C VAL A 288 18.49 4.67 -20.38
N ARG A 289 19.06 5.11 -21.51
CA ARG A 289 20.48 5.43 -21.65
C ARG A 289 20.82 6.83 -21.18
N ASP A 290 19.89 7.76 -21.38
CA ASP A 290 20.05 9.18 -21.09
C ASP A 290 18.68 9.80 -20.78
N LEU A 291 18.66 10.72 -19.80
CA LEU A 291 17.48 11.44 -19.34
C LEU A 291 17.85 12.92 -19.16
N GLN A 292 17.24 13.77 -19.96
CA GLN A 292 17.50 15.21 -19.96
C GLN A 292 16.20 15.98 -19.74
N SER A 293 16.15 16.88 -18.76
CA SER A 293 15.04 17.85 -18.66
C SER A 293 15.16 18.89 -19.76
N ILE A 294 14.04 19.21 -20.40
CA ILE A 294 13.96 20.25 -21.44
C ILE A 294 12.86 21.24 -21.10
N GLU A 295 12.93 22.44 -21.66
CA GLU A 295 11.94 23.48 -21.42
C GLU A 295 10.65 23.23 -22.20
N TRP A 296 9.54 23.80 -21.71
CA TRP A 296 8.21 23.61 -22.32
C TRP A 296 8.06 24.26 -23.71
N ASP A 297 8.95 25.20 -24.05
CA ASP A 297 9.02 25.88 -25.34
C ASP A 297 10.01 25.22 -26.33
N ASP A 298 10.73 24.17 -25.91
CA ASP A 298 11.61 23.40 -26.79
C ASP A 298 10.79 22.81 -27.97
N GLU A 299 11.29 23.01 -29.20
CA GLU A 299 10.63 22.61 -30.44
C GLU A 299 10.37 21.10 -30.53
N SER A 300 11.12 20.30 -29.78
CA SER A 300 10.94 18.84 -29.71
C SER A 300 9.77 18.39 -28.84
N VAL A 301 9.18 19.28 -28.03
CA VAL A 301 7.99 18.95 -27.21
C VAL A 301 6.77 18.83 -28.14
N PRO A 302 6.08 17.67 -28.19
CA PRO A 302 4.92 17.49 -29.04
C PRO A 302 3.81 18.51 -28.79
N LEU A 303 3.15 18.98 -29.85
CA LEU A 303 2.11 20.00 -29.75
C LEU A 303 0.98 19.62 -28.76
N PHE A 304 0.55 18.36 -28.74
CA PHE A 304 -0.50 17.91 -27.82
C PHE A 304 -0.04 18.00 -26.36
N LEU A 305 1.25 17.75 -26.08
CA LEU A 305 1.82 17.80 -24.75
C LEU A 305 1.98 19.26 -24.29
N GLN A 306 2.44 20.14 -25.18
CA GLN A 306 2.45 21.59 -24.93
C GLN A 306 1.03 22.13 -24.66
N GLN A 307 0.04 21.68 -25.42
CA GLN A 307 -1.36 22.07 -25.22
C GLN A 307 -1.91 21.59 -23.88
N ALA A 308 -1.60 20.36 -23.46
CA ALA A 308 -1.98 19.84 -22.14
C ALA A 308 -1.39 20.69 -21.01
N TYR A 309 -0.11 21.08 -21.13
CA TYR A 309 0.53 21.99 -20.19
C TYR A 309 -0.12 23.37 -20.15
N ARG A 310 -0.31 24.02 -21.30
CA ARG A 310 -0.94 25.36 -21.38
C ARG A 310 -2.35 25.38 -20.81
N LYS A 311 -3.09 24.28 -20.96
CA LYS A 311 -4.44 24.09 -20.42
C LYS A 311 -4.46 23.63 -18.95
N LYS A 312 -3.30 23.45 -18.31
CA LYS A 312 -3.16 22.89 -16.95
C LYS A 312 -3.87 21.54 -16.78
N ASN A 313 -3.81 20.71 -17.82
CA ASN A 313 -4.45 19.40 -17.90
C ASN A 313 -3.41 18.31 -18.11
N LEU A 314 -2.27 18.42 -17.42
CA LEU A 314 -1.27 17.36 -17.38
C LEU A 314 -1.76 16.27 -16.43
N PRO A 315 -1.52 15.00 -16.77
CA PRO A 315 -1.97 13.91 -15.93
C PRO A 315 -1.16 13.83 -14.63
N THR A 316 -1.79 13.25 -13.63
CA THR A 316 -1.28 13.07 -12.27
C THR A 316 -1.09 11.59 -11.97
N PRO A 317 -0.33 11.24 -10.91
CA PRO A 317 -0.26 9.87 -10.42
C PRO A 317 -1.64 9.28 -10.05
N GLN A 318 -2.60 10.15 -9.67
CA GLN A 318 -3.97 9.73 -9.35
C GLN A 318 -4.71 9.20 -10.57
N ASP A 319 -4.57 9.85 -11.72
CA ASP A 319 -5.18 9.40 -12.97
C ASP A 319 -4.72 7.99 -13.33
N ILE A 320 -3.42 7.71 -13.15
CA ILE A 320 -2.85 6.39 -13.41
C ILE A 320 -3.40 5.35 -12.42
N ARG A 321 -3.50 5.69 -11.13
CA ARG A 321 -4.06 4.79 -10.12
C ARG A 321 -5.48 4.37 -10.46
N GLN A 322 -6.35 5.33 -10.77
CA GLN A 322 -7.72 5.05 -11.16
C GLN A 322 -7.78 4.13 -12.40
N GLN A 323 -6.89 4.33 -13.38
CA GLN A 323 -6.83 3.46 -14.56
C GLN A 323 -6.33 2.05 -14.26
N MET A 324 -5.41 1.91 -13.30
CA MET A 324 -4.90 0.63 -12.82
C MET A 324 -5.95 -0.14 -12.01
N GLU A 325 -6.74 0.53 -11.16
CA GLU A 325 -7.83 -0.09 -10.40
C GLU A 325 -9.02 -0.51 -11.28
N ALA A 326 -9.31 0.29 -12.31
CA ALA A 326 -10.46 0.06 -13.18
C ALA A 326 -10.34 -1.19 -14.06
N ALA A 327 -9.12 -1.64 -14.36
CA ALA A 327 -8.91 -2.81 -15.20
C ALA A 327 -7.52 -3.42 -15.01
N TRP A 328 -7.50 -4.73 -14.88
CA TRP A 328 -6.30 -5.51 -14.63
C TRP A 328 -5.32 -5.43 -15.81
N GLY A 329 -4.17 -4.83 -15.55
CA GLY A 329 -3.05 -4.71 -16.47
C GLY A 329 -2.17 -3.52 -16.07
N PHE A 330 -0.86 -3.65 -16.27
CA PHE A 330 0.09 -2.58 -15.92
C PHE A 330 0.16 -1.52 -17.03
N ASP A 331 0.04 -1.95 -18.28
CA ASP A 331 -0.08 -1.08 -19.44
C ASP A 331 -1.53 -0.55 -19.51
N PHE A 332 -1.86 0.31 -18.55
CA PHE A 332 -3.21 0.83 -18.29
C PHE A 332 -3.82 1.59 -19.48
N TYR A 333 -3.00 2.01 -20.44
CA TYR A 333 -3.41 2.67 -21.68
C TYR A 333 -3.91 1.70 -22.77
N LEU A 334 -3.83 0.39 -22.56
CA LEU A 334 -4.38 -0.60 -23.49
C LEU A 334 -5.91 -0.70 -23.38
N LYS A 335 -6.54 -1.21 -24.44
CA LYS A 335 -7.99 -1.40 -24.50
C LYS A 335 -8.45 -2.42 -23.46
N THR A 336 -9.54 -2.12 -22.76
CA THR A 336 -10.16 -3.06 -21.81
C THR A 336 -11.06 -4.07 -22.49
N ALA A 337 -11.23 -5.22 -21.86
CA ALA A 337 -12.29 -6.18 -22.16
C ALA A 337 -12.68 -6.99 -20.93
N VAL A 338 -13.90 -7.53 -20.95
CA VAL A 338 -14.33 -8.53 -19.98
C VAL A 338 -13.62 -9.84 -20.28
N MET A 339 -12.95 -10.37 -19.27
CA MET A 339 -12.38 -11.70 -19.25
C MET A 339 -13.20 -12.60 -18.34
N VAL A 340 -13.41 -13.84 -18.78
CA VAL A 340 -13.96 -14.90 -17.94
C VAL A 340 -12.95 -16.03 -17.85
N LEU A 341 -12.65 -16.43 -16.63
CA LEU A 341 -11.78 -17.55 -16.31
C LEU A 341 -12.58 -18.69 -15.70
N ARG A 342 -12.19 -19.91 -16.04
CA ARG A 342 -12.62 -21.15 -15.41
C ARG A 342 -11.42 -21.78 -14.71
N PHE A 343 -11.59 -22.15 -13.46
CA PHE A 343 -10.63 -22.95 -12.71
C PHE A 343 -11.26 -24.29 -12.36
N ASP A 344 -10.48 -25.36 -12.48
CA ASP A 344 -10.82 -26.63 -11.84
C ASP A 344 -11.12 -26.42 -10.34
N ARG A 345 -12.13 -27.12 -9.81
CA ARG A 345 -12.60 -26.94 -8.43
C ARG A 345 -11.50 -27.19 -7.39
N ALA A 346 -10.74 -28.28 -7.51
CA ALA A 346 -9.72 -28.63 -6.52
C ALA A 346 -8.56 -27.63 -6.53
N PHE A 347 -8.15 -27.19 -7.72
CA PHE A 347 -7.13 -26.14 -7.85
C PHE A 347 -7.63 -24.80 -7.28
N HIS A 348 -8.88 -24.44 -7.56
CA HIS A 348 -9.48 -23.23 -7.04
C HIS A 348 -9.46 -23.20 -5.52
N ASP A 349 -9.99 -24.24 -4.87
CA ASP A 349 -10.14 -24.26 -3.42
C ASP A 349 -8.78 -24.22 -2.70
N SER A 350 -7.74 -24.73 -3.34
CA SER A 350 -6.38 -24.77 -2.78
C SER A 350 -5.55 -23.52 -3.04
N TYR A 351 -5.69 -22.87 -4.21
CA TYR A 351 -4.73 -21.86 -4.69
C TYR A 351 -5.35 -20.53 -5.14
N VAL A 352 -6.67 -20.48 -5.36
CA VAL A 352 -7.36 -19.30 -5.88
C VAL A 352 -8.32 -18.71 -4.85
N ALA A 353 -9.06 -19.56 -4.14
CA ALA A 353 -10.01 -19.13 -3.11
C ALA A 353 -9.32 -18.29 -2.03
N GLY A 354 -9.96 -17.20 -1.62
CA GLY A 354 -9.46 -16.33 -0.55
C GLY A 354 -8.20 -15.53 -0.88
N THR A 355 -7.82 -15.44 -2.15
CA THR A 355 -6.63 -14.70 -2.55
C THR A 355 -6.97 -13.51 -3.44
N PHE A 356 -6.33 -12.38 -3.17
CA PHE A 356 -6.52 -11.17 -3.98
C PHE A 356 -5.82 -11.31 -5.34
N ARG A 357 -6.44 -10.78 -6.39
CA ARG A 357 -5.90 -10.75 -7.76
C ARG A 357 -5.94 -9.36 -8.35
N HIS A 358 -7.12 -8.73 -8.28
CA HIS A 358 -7.42 -7.42 -8.79
C HIS A 358 -8.79 -6.99 -8.26
N GLU A 359 -9.06 -5.68 -8.18
CA GLU A 359 -10.36 -5.14 -7.73
C GLU A 359 -11.53 -5.69 -8.56
N THR A 360 -11.34 -5.82 -9.87
CA THR A 360 -12.37 -6.33 -10.78
C THR A 360 -12.49 -7.86 -10.81
N PHE A 361 -11.61 -8.59 -10.09
CA PHE A 361 -11.57 -10.05 -10.15
C PHE A 361 -12.57 -10.65 -9.16
N GLU A 362 -13.70 -11.10 -9.68
CA GLU A 362 -14.85 -11.48 -8.85
C GLU A 362 -15.41 -12.84 -9.26
N PRO A 363 -15.87 -13.66 -8.29
CA PRO A 363 -16.54 -14.91 -8.59
C PRO A 363 -17.87 -14.66 -9.31
N VAL A 364 -18.22 -15.52 -10.26
CA VAL A 364 -19.50 -15.51 -10.96
C VAL A 364 -20.05 -16.93 -11.06
N SER A 365 -21.37 -17.06 -11.10
CA SER A 365 -22.01 -18.36 -11.30
C SER A 365 -21.87 -18.84 -12.75
N TYR A 366 -21.97 -20.16 -12.95
CA TYR A 366 -22.00 -20.76 -14.28
C TYR A 366 -23.09 -20.14 -15.19
N THR A 367 -24.26 -19.83 -14.63
CA THR A 367 -25.35 -19.20 -15.39
C THR A 367 -25.03 -17.78 -15.83
N GLU A 368 -24.33 -17.01 -14.99
CA GLU A 368 -23.87 -15.67 -15.31
C GLU A 368 -22.78 -15.69 -16.38
N VAL A 369 -21.89 -16.69 -16.38
CA VAL A 369 -20.92 -16.87 -17.48
C VAL A 369 -21.64 -17.01 -18.81
N GLY A 370 -22.72 -17.79 -18.88
CA GLY A 370 -23.53 -17.92 -20.09
C GLY A 370 -24.20 -16.61 -20.53
N LYS A 371 -24.52 -15.70 -19.61
CA LYS A 371 -25.02 -14.34 -19.93
C LYS A 371 -23.87 -13.45 -20.45
N LEU A 372 -22.71 -13.49 -19.79
CA LEU A 372 -21.51 -12.74 -20.18
C LEU A 372 -21.04 -13.13 -21.58
N VAL A 373 -21.01 -14.43 -21.91
CA VAL A 373 -20.64 -14.88 -23.26
C VAL A 373 -21.64 -14.34 -24.29
N ARG A 374 -22.95 -14.36 -24.02
CA ARG A 374 -23.95 -13.83 -24.95
C ARG A 374 -23.83 -12.33 -25.18
N HIS A 375 -23.50 -11.56 -24.14
CA HIS A 375 -23.42 -10.11 -24.22
C HIS A 375 -22.08 -9.60 -24.77
N CYS A 376 -20.98 -10.21 -24.33
CA CYS A 376 -19.63 -9.68 -24.56
C CYS A 376 -18.86 -10.41 -25.67
N ALA A 377 -19.24 -11.63 -26.05
CA ALA A 377 -18.56 -12.33 -27.15
C ALA A 377 -18.93 -11.73 -28.51
N GLU A 378 -17.92 -11.60 -29.36
CA GLU A 378 -18.10 -11.22 -30.76
C GLU A 378 -19.02 -12.22 -31.48
N PRO A 379 -19.92 -11.75 -32.36
CA PRO A 379 -20.93 -12.59 -33.00
C PRO A 379 -20.40 -13.89 -33.65
N PRO A 380 -19.25 -13.90 -34.36
CA PRO A 380 -18.75 -15.11 -35.01
C PRO A 380 -18.34 -16.23 -34.04
N TYR A 381 -18.03 -15.89 -32.78
CA TYR A 381 -17.45 -16.83 -31.81
C TYR A 381 -18.40 -17.17 -30.65
N ARG A 382 -19.54 -16.48 -30.56
CA ARG A 382 -20.48 -16.62 -29.44
C ARG A 382 -20.97 -18.06 -29.25
N GLU A 383 -21.49 -18.68 -30.30
CA GLU A 383 -22.01 -20.06 -30.22
C GLU A 383 -20.91 -21.07 -29.89
N ARG A 384 -19.68 -20.85 -30.41
CA ARG A 384 -18.53 -21.68 -30.07
C ARG A 384 -18.16 -21.58 -28.60
N LEU A 385 -18.18 -20.37 -28.04
CA LEU A 385 -17.90 -20.16 -26.62
C LEU A 385 -18.99 -20.72 -25.71
N LEU A 386 -20.26 -20.67 -26.14
CA LEU A 386 -21.36 -21.31 -25.43
C LEU A 386 -21.20 -22.84 -25.44
N ALA A 387 -20.83 -23.43 -26.57
CA ALA A 387 -20.55 -24.86 -26.66
C ALA A 387 -19.35 -25.28 -25.79
N VAL A 388 -18.28 -24.45 -25.74
CA VAL A 388 -17.16 -24.66 -24.81
C VAL A 388 -17.65 -24.67 -23.37
N LEU A 389 -18.46 -23.67 -22.97
CA LEU A 389 -18.98 -23.58 -21.61
C LEU A 389 -19.84 -24.81 -21.26
N GLN A 390 -20.70 -25.26 -22.17
CA GLN A 390 -21.52 -26.47 -22.00
C GLN A 390 -20.70 -27.74 -21.79
N ALA A 391 -19.47 -27.77 -22.32
CA ALA A 391 -18.52 -28.85 -22.12
C ALA A 391 -17.67 -28.70 -20.84
N ARG A 392 -18.02 -27.78 -19.93
CA ARG A 392 -17.36 -27.59 -18.63
C ARG A 392 -18.34 -27.85 -17.50
N SER A 393 -17.80 -28.21 -16.34
CA SER A 393 -18.62 -28.52 -15.17
C SER A 393 -19.26 -27.24 -14.62
N SER A 394 -20.54 -27.29 -14.27
CA SER A 394 -21.18 -26.21 -13.50
C SER A 394 -20.55 -26.02 -12.13
N GLU A 395 -19.93 -27.09 -11.60
CA GLU A 395 -19.27 -27.11 -10.29
C GLU A 395 -17.86 -26.54 -10.33
N ASP A 396 -17.32 -26.17 -11.49
CA ASP A 396 -16.04 -25.46 -11.56
C ASP A 396 -16.16 -24.04 -10.98
N ALA A 397 -15.03 -23.42 -10.66
CA ALA A 397 -15.01 -22.05 -10.20
C ALA A 397 -14.86 -21.09 -11.38
N TYR A 398 -15.75 -20.10 -11.48
CA TYR A 398 -15.74 -19.12 -12.55
C TYR A 398 -15.53 -17.73 -11.99
N TYR A 399 -14.73 -16.94 -12.70
CA TYR A 399 -14.40 -15.57 -12.32
C TYR A 399 -14.56 -14.63 -13.51
N ARG A 400 -15.08 -13.44 -13.26
CA ARG A 400 -15.02 -12.32 -14.20
C ARG A 400 -13.90 -11.38 -13.81
N SER A 401 -13.33 -10.68 -14.79
CA SER A 401 -12.45 -9.54 -14.58
C SER A 401 -12.48 -8.59 -15.76
N ILE A 402 -12.17 -7.31 -15.55
CA ILE A 402 -11.90 -6.37 -16.63
C ILE A 402 -10.38 -6.37 -16.83
N VAL A 403 -9.92 -6.68 -18.04
CA VAL A 403 -8.48 -6.81 -18.36
C VAL A 403 -8.06 -5.90 -19.49
N ARG A 404 -6.79 -5.52 -19.49
CA ARG A 404 -6.13 -4.80 -20.59
C ARG A 404 -5.64 -5.82 -21.64
N GLN A 405 -6.22 -5.79 -22.83
CA GLN A 405 -5.86 -6.72 -23.90
C GLN A 405 -4.45 -6.45 -24.43
N GLY A 406 -3.64 -7.51 -24.55
CA GLY A 406 -2.25 -7.42 -25.01
C GLY A 406 -1.24 -7.07 -23.91
N ASP A 407 -1.69 -6.86 -22.67
CA ASP A 407 -0.80 -6.62 -21.53
C ASP A 407 0.01 -7.88 -21.20
N THR A 408 1.34 -7.73 -21.14
CA THR A 408 2.25 -8.85 -20.89
C THR A 408 2.14 -9.39 -19.47
N ASN A 409 1.84 -8.55 -18.47
CA ASN A 409 1.66 -8.96 -17.09
C ASN A 409 0.41 -9.81 -16.91
N VAL A 410 -0.70 -9.47 -17.56
CA VAL A 410 -1.92 -10.29 -17.55
C VAL A 410 -1.60 -11.64 -18.19
N ARG A 411 -1.04 -11.64 -19.40
CA ARG A 411 -0.68 -12.88 -20.10
C ARG A 411 0.21 -13.79 -19.26
N MET A 412 1.31 -13.27 -18.72
CA MET A 412 2.21 -14.07 -17.89
C MET A 412 1.55 -14.62 -16.63
N ARG A 413 0.54 -13.93 -16.06
CA ARG A 413 -0.22 -14.48 -14.93
C ARG A 413 -1.09 -15.65 -15.38
N LEU A 414 -1.78 -15.52 -16.51
CA LEU A 414 -2.61 -16.61 -17.07
C LEU A 414 -1.77 -17.86 -17.33
N ARG A 415 -0.53 -17.68 -17.81
CA ARG A 415 0.41 -18.79 -18.01
C ARG A 415 0.69 -19.58 -16.73
N ALA A 416 0.81 -18.89 -15.60
CA ALA A 416 1.11 -19.50 -14.30
C ALA A 416 -0.05 -20.32 -13.71
N TRP A 417 -1.26 -20.20 -14.26
CA TRP A 417 -2.42 -21.00 -13.84
C TRP A 417 -2.68 -22.20 -14.73
N ARG A 418 -1.93 -22.35 -15.83
CA ARG A 418 -2.04 -23.55 -16.66
C ARG A 418 -1.50 -24.77 -15.89
N PRO A 419 -2.06 -25.98 -16.12
CA PRO A 419 -3.20 -26.27 -17.00
C PRO A 419 -4.59 -26.07 -16.33
N PHE A 420 -4.64 -25.71 -15.05
CA PHE A 420 -5.87 -25.73 -14.25
C PHE A 420 -6.77 -24.50 -14.40
N GLY A 421 -6.24 -23.41 -14.95
CA GLY A 421 -6.96 -22.20 -15.34
C GLY A 421 -7.15 -22.13 -16.86
N GLU A 422 -8.37 -21.79 -17.29
CA GLU A 422 -8.76 -21.66 -18.69
C GLU A 422 -9.41 -20.30 -18.94
N VAL A 423 -8.99 -19.62 -20.01
CA VAL A 423 -9.67 -18.42 -20.51
C VAL A 423 -10.87 -18.83 -21.36
N LEU A 424 -12.06 -18.44 -20.94
CA LEU A 424 -13.29 -18.63 -21.72
C LEU A 424 -13.56 -17.42 -22.63
N LEU A 425 -13.42 -16.22 -22.11
CA LEU A 425 -13.65 -14.96 -22.81
C LEU A 425 -12.48 -14.01 -22.49
N PRO A 426 -12.03 -13.13 -23.41
CA PRO A 426 -12.44 -12.99 -24.81
C PRO A 426 -11.85 -14.08 -25.72
N TRP A 427 -12.47 -14.28 -26.89
CA TRP A 427 -12.06 -15.32 -27.85
C TRP A 427 -10.59 -15.20 -28.28
N GLY A 428 -10.13 -13.99 -28.60
CA GLY A 428 -8.74 -13.78 -29.03
C GLY A 428 -7.72 -14.24 -27.98
N MET A 429 -7.94 -13.90 -26.70
CA MET A 429 -7.07 -14.31 -25.61
C MET A 429 -7.12 -15.82 -25.36
N ARG A 430 -8.31 -16.42 -25.47
CA ARG A 430 -8.46 -17.89 -25.43
C ARG A 430 -7.64 -18.58 -26.52
N GLN A 431 -7.71 -18.08 -27.76
CA GLN A 431 -6.95 -18.65 -28.88
C GLN A 431 -5.45 -18.48 -28.73
N GLU A 432 -5.00 -17.33 -28.20
CA GLU A 432 -3.58 -17.12 -27.87
C GLU A 432 -3.10 -18.18 -26.86
N MET A 433 -3.84 -18.38 -25.76
CA MET A 433 -3.48 -19.38 -24.75
C MET A 433 -3.50 -20.81 -25.30
N ALA A 434 -4.49 -21.16 -26.12
CA ALA A 434 -4.58 -22.48 -26.74
C ALA A 434 -3.43 -22.74 -27.72
N THR A 435 -3.05 -21.73 -28.52
CA THR A 435 -1.93 -21.82 -29.46
C THR A 435 -0.61 -21.99 -28.72
N GLU A 436 -0.38 -21.23 -27.64
CA GLU A 436 0.82 -21.38 -26.81
C GLU A 436 0.92 -22.78 -26.20
N VAL A 437 -0.18 -23.33 -25.67
CA VAL A 437 -0.19 -24.68 -25.07
C VAL A 437 0.11 -25.75 -26.13
N LYS A 438 -0.42 -25.60 -27.34
CA LYS A 438 -0.10 -26.50 -28.44
C LYS A 438 1.38 -26.43 -28.82
N GLN A 439 1.91 -25.22 -28.99
CA GLN A 439 3.34 -25.03 -29.27
C GLN A 439 4.22 -25.61 -28.17
N GLU A 440 3.84 -25.43 -26.90
CA GLU A 440 4.54 -26.00 -25.75
C GLU A 440 4.50 -27.54 -25.79
N TYR A 441 3.35 -28.15 -26.06
CA TYR A 441 3.22 -29.60 -26.21
C TYR A 441 4.12 -30.15 -27.34
N ASP A 442 4.14 -29.49 -28.50
CA ASP A 442 4.97 -29.88 -29.65
C ASP A 442 6.48 -29.85 -29.34
N LEU A 443 6.93 -29.15 -28.28
CA LEU A 443 8.34 -29.19 -27.84
C LEU A 443 8.70 -30.46 -27.06
N TYR A 444 7.72 -31.15 -26.50
CA TYR A 444 7.90 -32.38 -25.72
C TYR A 444 7.46 -33.63 -26.47
N ASP A 445 6.66 -33.48 -27.52
CA ASP A 445 6.27 -34.53 -28.45
C ASP A 445 7.38 -34.75 -29.49
N LEU A 446 8.47 -35.40 -29.05
CA LEU A 446 9.61 -35.80 -29.87
C LEU A 446 9.50 -37.24 -30.39
#